data_AF-A0A3M5VEQ6-F1
#
_entry.id   AF-A0A3M5VEQ6-F1
#
_cell.length_a   1.000
_cell.length_b   1.000
_cell.length_c   1.000
_cell.angle_alpha   90.00
_cell.angle_beta   90.00
_cell.angle_gamma   90.00
#
_symmetry.space_group_name_H-M   'P 1'
#
loop_
_entity.id
_entity.type
_entity.pdbx_description
1 polymer ?
#
loop_
_entity_poly.entity_id
_entity_poly.type
_entity_poly.pdbx_seq_one_letter_code
_entity_poly.pdbx_strand_id
1 'polypeptide(L)'
;MPGDPLQAPEQLNWKTGNNDSLQVENPGPYHVSMLKISVRQDDVELASIESQMLAPQQSLHIPLLRKKGGAPLVVSFVNINDYGGQVPYRATLANHESGYASKVMPR
;
A
#
# COMPACT_ATOMS: atom_id res chain seq x y z
N MET A 1 0.12 18.26 17.37
CA MET A 1 1.16 18.62 16.40
C MET A 1 0.82 17.92 15.10
N PRO A 2 0.88 18.57 13.92
CA PRO A 2 0.77 17.84 12.66
C PRO A 2 1.98 16.89 12.55
N GLY A 3 1.78 15.68 12.01
CA GLY A 3 2.79 14.60 11.98
C GLY A 3 3.99 14.89 11.05
N ASP A 4 4.83 13.88 10.81
CA ASP A 4 5.94 13.98 9.85
C ASP A 4 5.49 13.45 8.47
N PRO A 5 5.56 14.24 7.38
CA PRO A 5 5.23 13.76 6.03
C PRO A 5 6.09 12.55 5.60
N LEU A 6 7.31 12.40 6.12
CA LEU A 6 8.17 11.25 5.83
C LEU A 6 7.62 9.93 6.41
N GLN A 7 6.70 10.02 7.36
CA GLN A 7 6.01 8.87 7.96
C GLN A 7 4.64 8.60 7.30
N ALA A 8 4.15 9.49 6.43
CA ALA A 8 2.83 9.36 5.81
C ALA A 8 2.61 8.01 5.08
N PRO A 9 3.61 7.43 4.35
CA PRO A 9 3.42 6.13 3.72
C PRO A 9 3.20 4.97 4.70
N GLU A 10 3.74 5.06 5.92
CA GLU A 10 3.60 4.06 6.99
C GLU A 10 2.23 4.17 7.69
N GLN A 11 1.57 5.33 7.56
CA GLN A 11 0.23 5.59 8.11
C GLN A 11 -0.89 5.14 7.16
N LEU A 12 -0.56 4.79 5.92
CA LEU A 12 -1.54 4.23 4.99
C LEU A 12 -2.11 2.93 5.56
N ASN A 13 -3.44 2.88 5.62
CA ASN A 13 -4.16 1.74 6.14
C ASN A 13 -4.57 0.82 4.99
N TRP A 14 -3.91 -0.33 4.88
CA TRP A 14 -4.17 -1.32 3.83
C TRP A 14 -5.08 -2.41 4.39
N LYS A 15 -6.19 -2.72 3.71
CA LYS A 15 -7.18 -3.69 4.16
C LYS A 15 -7.61 -4.59 3.04
N THR A 16 -7.64 -5.91 3.27
CA THR A 16 -8.28 -6.81 2.30
C THR A 16 -9.79 -6.61 2.34
N GLY A 17 -10.39 -6.26 1.21
CA GLY A 17 -11.83 -6.14 1.06
C GLY A 17 -12.49 -7.43 0.58
N ASN A 18 -13.82 -7.39 0.58
CA ASN A 18 -14.67 -8.44 -0.01
C ASN A 18 -14.49 -8.50 -1.53
N ASN A 19 -14.94 -9.60 -2.16
CA ASN A 19 -14.98 -9.75 -3.63
C ASN A 19 -13.65 -9.48 -4.33
N ASP A 20 -12.57 -10.10 -3.85
CA ASP A 20 -11.26 -9.97 -4.47
C ASP A 20 -10.76 -8.52 -4.60
N SER A 21 -10.89 -7.72 -3.53
CA SER A 21 -10.40 -6.34 -3.50
C SER A 21 -9.37 -6.09 -2.39
N LEU A 22 -8.59 -5.04 -2.60
CA LEU A 22 -7.73 -4.40 -1.61
C LEU A 22 -8.12 -2.93 -1.50
N GLN A 23 -8.27 -2.43 -0.29
CA GLN A 23 -8.51 -1.01 -0.03
C GLN A 23 -7.26 -0.42 0.61
N VAL A 24 -6.90 0.80 0.18
CA VAL A 24 -5.91 1.62 0.86
C VAL A 24 -6.53 2.96 1.21
N GLU A 25 -6.33 3.39 2.45
CA GLU A 25 -6.84 4.64 3.00
C GLU A 25 -5.67 5.50 3.49
N ASN A 26 -5.71 6.80 3.21
CA ASN A 26 -4.79 7.77 3.77
C ASN A 26 -5.48 8.57 4.89
N PRO A 27 -5.39 8.14 6.16
CA PRO A 27 -6.01 8.86 7.28
C PRO A 27 -5.23 10.11 7.68
N GLY A 28 -4.02 10.30 7.13
CA GLY A 28 -3.11 11.36 7.50
C GLY A 28 -3.40 12.68 6.80
N PRO A 29 -2.78 13.79 7.27
CA PRO A 29 -2.97 15.12 6.69
C PRO A 29 -2.08 15.40 5.45
N TYR A 30 -1.25 14.43 5.03
CA TYR A 30 -0.27 14.60 3.95
C TYR A 30 -0.66 13.78 2.73
N HIS A 31 -0.29 14.26 1.53
CA HIS A 31 -0.43 13.46 0.31
C HIS A 31 0.62 12.35 0.30
N VAL A 32 0.27 11.20 -0.29
CA VAL A 32 1.21 10.10 -0.50
C VAL A 32 1.25 9.75 -1.98
N SER A 33 2.42 9.90 -2.60
CA SER A 33 2.66 9.60 -4.02
C SER A 33 3.37 8.27 -4.16
N MET A 34 2.66 7.27 -4.66
CA MET A 34 3.14 5.90 -4.81
C MET A 34 3.38 5.56 -6.27
N LEU A 35 4.48 4.85 -6.54
CA LEU A 35 4.80 4.24 -7.82
C LEU A 35 4.88 2.73 -7.67
N LYS A 36 4.70 2.02 -8.80
CA LYS A 36 4.90 0.56 -8.92
C LYS A 36 4.22 -0.21 -7.79
N ILE A 37 2.94 0.10 -7.56
CA ILE A 37 2.15 -0.64 -6.57
C ILE A 37 1.92 -2.03 -7.13
N SER A 38 2.45 -3.04 -6.46
CA SER A 38 2.23 -4.45 -6.82
C SER A 38 1.63 -5.19 -5.63
N VAL A 39 0.54 -5.90 -5.89
CA VAL A 39 -0.13 -6.78 -4.93
C VAL A 39 0.12 -8.20 -5.36
N ARG A 40 0.83 -8.97 -4.55
CA ARG A 40 1.18 -10.36 -4.82
C ARG A 40 0.59 -11.28 -3.76
N GLN A 41 0.28 -12.50 -4.18
CA GLN A 41 -0.04 -13.60 -3.29
C GLN A 41 0.83 -14.79 -3.73
N ASP A 42 1.69 -15.25 -2.83
CA ASP A 42 2.80 -16.14 -3.18
C ASP A 42 3.61 -15.57 -4.38
N ASP A 43 3.78 -16.36 -5.44
CA ASP A 43 4.47 -15.96 -6.67
C ASP A 43 3.57 -15.34 -7.74
N VAL A 44 2.29 -15.12 -7.44
CA VAL A 44 1.31 -14.57 -8.39
C VAL A 44 1.07 -13.10 -8.13
N GLU A 45 1.23 -12.26 -9.15
CA GLU A 45 0.79 -10.87 -9.12
C GLU A 45 -0.72 -10.77 -9.39
N LEU A 46 -1.44 -10.22 -8.43
CA LEU A 46 -2.90 -10.07 -8.48
C LEU A 46 -3.34 -8.70 -8.97
N ALA A 47 -2.51 -7.67 -8.79
CA ALA A 47 -2.76 -6.33 -9.30
C ALA A 47 -1.45 -5.54 -9.42
N SER A 48 -1.40 -4.63 -10.37
CA SER A 48 -0.31 -3.68 -10.58
C SER A 48 -0.85 -2.31 -10.95
N ILE A 49 -0.29 -1.25 -10.37
CA ILE A 49 -0.63 0.14 -10.68
C ILE A 49 0.68 0.92 -10.81
N GLU A 50 0.91 1.55 -11.96
CA GLU A 50 2.14 2.30 -12.24
C GLU A 50 2.34 3.48 -11.27
N SER A 51 1.27 4.24 -11.00
CA SER A 51 1.31 5.39 -10.11
C SER A 51 -0.04 5.69 -9.50
N GLN A 52 -0.05 6.11 -8.24
CA GLN A 52 -1.22 6.64 -7.55
C GLN A 52 -0.80 7.69 -6.52
N MET A 53 -1.50 8.82 -6.52
CA MET A 53 -1.44 9.78 -5.42
C MET A 53 -2.71 9.64 -4.56
N LEU A 54 -2.56 9.55 -3.24
CA LEU A 54 -3.67 9.59 -2.29
C LEU A 54 -3.65 10.92 -1.54
N ALA A 55 -4.71 11.72 -1.70
CA ALA A 55 -4.93 12.91 -0.89
C ALA A 55 -5.27 12.55 0.57
N PRO A 56 -5.17 13.50 1.51
CA PRO A 56 -5.67 13.33 2.87
C PRO A 56 -7.13 12.86 2.88
N GLN A 57 -7.43 11.88 3.73
CA GLN A 57 -8.74 11.21 3.87
C GLN A 57 -9.25 10.47 2.63
N GLN A 58 -8.41 10.33 1.59
CA GLN A 58 -8.79 9.59 0.39
C GLN A 58 -8.63 8.08 0.61
N SER A 59 -9.56 7.32 0.03
CA SER A 59 -9.45 5.87 -0.14
C SER A 59 -9.34 5.51 -1.62
N LEU A 60 -8.61 4.44 -1.92
CA LEU A 60 -8.58 3.79 -3.23
C LEU A 60 -8.95 2.32 -3.07
N HIS A 61 -9.78 1.83 -3.99
CA HIS A 61 -10.09 0.42 -4.15
C HIS A 61 -9.30 -0.14 -5.32
N ILE A 62 -8.56 -1.22 -5.06
CA ILE A 62 -7.73 -1.92 -6.03
C ILE A 62 -8.40 -3.28 -6.29
N PRO A 63 -8.97 -3.52 -7.48
CA PRO A 63 -9.47 -4.84 -7.85
C PRO A 63 -8.30 -5.80 -7.98
N LEU A 64 -8.44 -7.00 -7.43
CA LEU A 64 -7.45 -8.07 -7.52
C LEU A 64 -7.96 -9.14 -8.49
N LEU A 65 -7.04 -9.76 -9.20
CA LEU A 65 -7.29 -11.08 -9.76
C LEU A 65 -7.62 -12.05 -8.61
N ARG A 66 -8.43 -13.08 -8.93
CA ARG A 66 -8.97 -14.04 -7.95
C ARG A 66 -7.93 -14.45 -6.91
N LYS A 67 -8.18 -14.13 -5.63
CA LYS A 67 -7.33 -14.55 -4.52
C LYS A 67 -7.44 -16.06 -4.35
N LYS A 68 -6.31 -16.73 -4.10
CA LYS A 68 -6.29 -18.09 -3.55
C LYS A 68 -6.56 -18.00 -2.05
N GLY A 69 -7.36 -18.91 -1.51
CA GLY A 69 -7.64 -18.94 -0.08
C GLY A 69 -6.38 -19.26 0.73
N GLY A 70 -6.21 -18.62 1.89
CA GLY A 70 -5.24 -19.02 2.92
C GLY A 70 -3.87 -18.34 2.92
N ALA A 71 -3.36 -17.85 1.79
CA ALA A 71 -2.06 -17.19 1.72
C ALA A 71 -2.16 -15.66 1.98
N PRO A 72 -1.18 -15.04 2.66
CA PRO A 72 -1.17 -13.60 2.89
C PRO A 72 -0.95 -12.81 1.59
N LEU A 73 -1.47 -11.59 1.52
CA LEU A 73 -1.15 -10.65 0.46
C LEU A 73 0.10 -9.87 0.83
N VAL A 74 0.99 -9.71 -0.14
CA VAL A 74 2.16 -8.84 -0.07
C VAL A 74 1.91 -7.63 -0.94
N VAL A 75 1.85 -6.46 -0.33
CA VAL A 75 1.78 -5.18 -1.04
C VAL A 75 3.19 -4.59 -1.07
N SER A 76 3.64 -4.14 -2.23
CA SER A 76 4.87 -3.39 -2.38
C SER A 76 4.62 -2.14 -3.22
N PHE A 77 5.29 -1.05 -2.88
CA PHE A 77 5.24 0.20 -3.63
C PHE A 77 6.48 1.04 -3.35
N VAL A 78 6.69 2.07 -4.16
CA VAL A 78 7.74 3.08 -3.97
C VAL A 78 7.10 4.42 -3.67
N ASN A 79 7.39 5.02 -2.52
CA ASN A 79 6.99 6.39 -2.24
C ASN A 79 7.99 7.37 -2.87
N ILE A 80 7.48 8.43 -3.50
CA ILE A 80 8.28 9.61 -3.85
C ILE A 80 8.13 10.60 -2.69
N ASN A 81 9.21 10.87 -1.95
CA ASN A 81 9.18 11.91 -0.91
C ASN A 81 9.30 13.32 -1.51
N ASP A 82 9.08 14.36 -0.70
CA ASP A 82 9.08 15.77 -1.14
C ASP A 82 10.43 16.24 -1.71
N TYR A 83 11.51 15.47 -1.50
CA TYR A 83 12.83 15.73 -2.06
C TYR A 83 13.08 14.99 -3.38
N GLY A 84 12.06 14.32 -3.93
CA GLY A 84 12.17 13.46 -5.13
C GLY A 84 12.83 12.10 -4.88
N GLY A 85 13.15 11.78 -3.62
CA GLY A 85 13.74 10.51 -3.23
C GLY A 85 12.73 9.36 -3.31
N GLN A 86 13.16 8.24 -3.88
CA GLN A 86 12.37 7.02 -3.97
C GLN A 86 12.65 6.12 -2.77
N VAL A 87 11.60 5.80 -2.01
CA VAL A 87 11.69 4.96 -0.81
C VAL A 87 10.79 3.74 -0.98
N PRO A 88 11.33 2.51 -1.04
CA PRO A 88 10.54 1.30 -1.16
C PRO A 88 9.84 0.94 0.15
N TYR A 89 8.59 0.50 0.06
CA TYR A 89 7.75 0.08 1.17
C TYR A 89 7.12 -1.29 0.91
N ARG A 90 6.88 -2.03 1.99
CA ARG A 90 6.21 -3.33 1.94
C ARG A 90 5.23 -3.49 3.10
N ALA A 91 4.04 -4.01 2.81
CA ALA A 91 3.07 -4.49 3.80
C ALA A 91 2.79 -5.98 3.56
N THR A 92 2.44 -6.70 4.62
CA THR A 92 1.94 -8.08 4.54
C THR A 92 0.63 -8.14 5.28
N LEU A 93 -0.41 -8.62 4.60
CA LEU A 93 -1.79 -8.62 5.08
C LEU A 93 -2.26 -10.07 5.18
N ALA A 94 -2.66 -10.48 6.38
CA ALA A 94 -3.39 -11.73 6.53
C ALA A 94 -4.82 -11.58 5.99
N ASN A 95 -5.51 -12.71 5.78
CA ASN A 95 -6.87 -12.69 5.26
C ASN A 95 -7.82 -11.93 6.20
N HIS A 96 -8.56 -10.97 5.65
CA HIS A 96 -9.51 -10.10 6.35
C HIS A 96 -8.87 -9.17 7.40
N GLU A 97 -7.55 -8.99 7.36
CA GLU A 97 -6.87 -8.08 8.27
C GLU A 97 -6.47 -6.76 7.60
N SER A 98 -6.26 -5.77 8.46
CA SER A 98 -5.64 -4.50 8.11
C SER A 98 -4.14 -4.57 8.42
N GLY A 99 -3.33 -3.83 7.68
CA GLY A 99 -1.90 -3.74 7.94
C GLY A 99 -1.29 -2.45 7.43
N TYR A 100 -0.06 -2.22 7.86
CA TYR A 100 0.71 -1.01 7.59
C TYR A 100 1.98 -1.38 6.83
N ALA A 101 2.41 -0.49 5.95
CA ALA A 101 3.66 -0.67 5.24
C ALA A 101 4.83 -0.22 6.09
N SER A 102 5.99 -0.86 5.90
CA SER A 102 7.26 -0.47 6.50
C SER A 102 8.31 -0.27 5.42
N LYS A 103 9.29 0.60 5.67
CA LYS A 103 10.41 0.82 4.75
C LYS A 103 11.15 -0.50 4.52
N VAL A 104 11.43 -0.80 3.26
CA VAL A 104 12.33 -1.90 2.91
C VAL A 104 13.76 -1.40 3.12
N MET A 105 14.44 -1.92 4.13
CA MET A 105 15.86 -1.62 4.33
C MET A 105 16.69 -2.32 3.25
N PRO A 106 17.66 -1.63 2.63
CA PRO A 106 18.63 -2.30 1.77
C PRO A 106 19.42 -3.32 2.59
N ARG A 107 19.60 -4.51 2.00
CA ARG A 107 20.36 -5.62 2.59
C ARG A 107 21.86 -5.39 2.49
#